data_AF-L5KX99-F1
#
_entry.id   AF-L5KX99-F1
#
_cell.length_a   1.000
_cell.length_b   1.000
_cell.length_c   1.000
_cell.angle_alpha   90.00
_cell.angle_beta   90.00
_cell.angle_gamma   90.00
#
_symmetry.space_group_name_H-M   'P 1'
#
loop_
_entity.id
_entity.type
_entity.pdbx_description
1 polymer ?
#
loop_
_entity_poly.entity_id
_entity_poly.type
_entity_poly.pdbx_seq_one_letter_code
_entity_poly.pdbx_strand_id
1 'polypeptide(L)'
;MGFSLERSGRDGVEGQPKSAPAVTLFPPSSEELSAKKATLVCLINDFYPGAVTVAWKADGSPVTQGVETTKPSKQSNNKYAASNA
;
A
#
# COMPACT_ATOMS: atom_id res chain seq x y z
N MET A 1 -8.33 -7.53 10.99
CA MET A 1 -7.27 -7.15 10.03
C MET A 1 -7.10 -5.64 9.99
N GLY A 2 -5.88 -5.14 10.08
CA GLY A 2 -5.51 -3.75 9.84
C GLY A 2 -4.22 -3.68 9.02
N PHE A 3 -4.01 -2.61 8.28
CA PHE A 3 -2.78 -2.38 7.53
C PHE A 3 -1.92 -1.32 8.24
N SER A 4 -0.61 -1.50 8.17
CA SER A 4 0.37 -0.55 8.69
C SER A 4 1.25 -0.13 7.53
N LEU A 5 1.33 1.17 7.27
CA LEU A 5 2.20 1.72 6.24
C LEU A 5 3.46 2.28 6.88
N GLU A 6 4.60 1.69 6.54
CA GLU A 6 5.90 2.14 7.04
C GLU A 6 6.59 2.98 5.98
N ARG A 7 6.98 4.21 6.36
CA ARG A 7 7.71 5.13 5.48
C ARG A 7 9.15 4.65 5.38
N SER A 8 9.53 4.03 4.27
CA SER A 8 10.93 3.67 4.03
C SER A 8 11.77 4.93 3.83
N GLY A 9 12.62 5.23 4.82
CA GLY A 9 13.51 6.38 4.79
C GLY A 9 14.86 6.00 4.19
N ARG A 10 15.08 6.33 2.89
CA ARG A 10 16.38 6.71 2.25
C ARG A 10 16.39 6.44 0.74
N ASP A 11 15.56 7.10 -0.05
CA ASP A 11 15.74 7.13 -1.53
C ASP A 11 15.18 8.40 -2.19
N GLY A 12 15.41 9.56 -1.59
CA GLY A 12 15.04 10.85 -2.20
C GLY A 12 16.20 11.41 -3.00
N VAL A 13 15.93 11.96 -4.19
CA VAL A 13 16.88 12.88 -4.83
C VAL A 13 17.04 14.09 -3.90
N GLU A 14 18.27 14.51 -3.62
CA GLU A 14 18.53 15.69 -2.79
C GLU A 14 17.86 16.92 -3.43
N GLY A 15 16.75 17.37 -2.84
CA GLY A 15 16.04 18.60 -3.26
C GLY A 15 14.51 18.49 -3.40
N GLN A 16 13.91 17.30 -3.52
CA GLN A 16 12.45 17.17 -3.62
C GLN A 16 11.79 16.95 -2.23
N PRO A 17 10.69 17.67 -1.89
CA PRO A 17 9.98 17.47 -0.63
C PRO A 17 9.38 16.06 -0.53
N LYS A 18 9.60 15.41 0.62
CA LYS A 18 8.93 14.14 0.94
C LYS A 18 7.42 14.35 0.98
N SER A 19 6.68 13.46 0.31
CA SER A 19 5.22 13.48 0.30
C SER A 19 4.69 12.24 1.00
N ALA A 20 3.82 12.46 1.97
CA ALA A 20 3.11 11.39 2.66
C ALA A 20 2.15 10.68 1.68
N PRO A 21 2.10 9.34 1.71
CA PRO A 21 1.11 8.58 0.95
C PRO A 21 -0.32 8.92 1.39
N ALA A 22 -1.23 9.04 0.43
CA ALA A 22 -2.66 8.90 0.63
C ALA A 22 -3.02 7.42 0.50
N VAL A 23 -3.83 6.90 1.44
CA VAL A 23 -4.16 5.47 1.49
C VAL A 23 -5.65 5.27 1.49
N THR A 24 -6.12 4.35 0.64
CA THR A 24 -7.50 3.91 0.58
C THR A 24 -7.54 2.40 0.72
N LEU A 25 -8.27 1.92 1.73
CA LEU A 25 -8.52 0.50 1.94
C LEU A 25 -9.88 0.12 1.35
N PHE A 26 -9.89 -0.84 0.46
CA PHE A 26 -11.09 -1.41 -0.13
C PHE A 26 -11.46 -2.71 0.60
N PRO A 27 -12.72 -2.87 1.03
CA PRO A 27 -13.19 -4.12 1.60
C PRO A 27 -13.30 -5.21 0.51
N PRO A 28 -13.40 -6.49 0.91
CA PRO A 28 -13.77 -7.57 0.01
C PRO A 28 -15.09 -7.27 -0.69
N SER A 29 -15.25 -7.74 -1.92
CA SER A 29 -16.53 -7.63 -2.63
C SER A 29 -17.55 -8.59 -2.05
N SER A 30 -18.85 -8.26 -2.18
CA SER A 30 -19.92 -9.14 -1.71
C SER A 30 -19.93 -10.49 -2.44
N GLU A 31 -19.58 -10.51 -3.73
CA GLU A 31 -19.48 -11.73 -4.54
C GLU A 31 -18.36 -12.65 -4.02
N GLU A 32 -17.22 -12.08 -3.65
CA GLU A 32 -16.09 -12.84 -3.12
C GLU A 32 -16.42 -13.45 -1.74
N LEU A 33 -17.06 -12.67 -0.86
CA LEU A 33 -17.52 -13.15 0.44
C LEU A 33 -18.56 -14.27 0.31
N SER A 34 -19.44 -14.19 -0.69
CA SER A 34 -20.41 -15.26 -0.99
C SER A 34 -19.72 -16.56 -1.39
N ALA A 35 -18.52 -16.47 -1.98
CA ALA A 35 -17.65 -17.60 -2.30
C ALA A 35 -16.72 -18.02 -1.13
N LYS A 36 -16.94 -17.49 0.08
CA LYS A 36 -16.12 -17.74 1.29
C LYS A 36 -14.64 -17.37 1.11
N LYS A 37 -14.35 -16.35 0.32
CA LYS A 37 -13.03 -15.74 0.16
C LYS A 37 -13.06 -14.29 0.64
N ALA A 38 -11.89 -13.73 0.94
CA ALA A 38 -11.76 -12.34 1.34
C ALA A 38 -10.40 -11.78 0.93
N THR A 39 -10.42 -10.71 0.16
CA THR A 39 -9.26 -9.95 -0.31
C THR A 39 -9.45 -8.50 0.10
N LEU A 40 -8.47 -7.95 0.80
CA LEU A 40 -8.41 -6.52 1.11
C LEU A 40 -7.46 -5.87 0.13
N VAL A 41 -7.84 -4.74 -0.45
CA VAL A 41 -6.95 -4.01 -1.36
C VAL A 41 -6.58 -2.67 -0.74
N CYS A 42 -5.29 -2.42 -0.58
CA CYS A 42 -4.72 -1.16 -0.15
C CYS A 42 -4.17 -0.41 -1.35
N LEU A 43 -4.79 0.72 -1.70
CA LEU A 43 -4.28 1.64 -2.71
C LEU A 43 -3.48 2.75 -2.02
N ILE A 44 -2.26 2.99 -2.51
CA ILE A 44 -1.31 3.96 -1.97
C ILE A 44 -0.98 4.94 -3.09
N ASN A 45 -1.25 6.21 -2.89
CA ASN A 45 -1.06 7.26 -3.88
C ASN A 45 -0.19 8.39 -3.34
N ASP A 46 0.32 9.22 -4.25
CA ASP A 46 0.86 10.54 -3.94
C ASP A 46 2.07 10.54 -3.00
N PHE A 47 2.83 9.44 -2.93
CA PHE A 47 4.01 9.36 -2.08
C PHE A 47 5.29 9.74 -2.80
N TYR A 48 6.24 10.26 -2.02
CA TYR A 48 7.60 10.53 -2.48
C TYR A 48 8.57 10.45 -1.30
N PRO A 49 9.74 9.81 -1.42
CA PRO A 49 10.30 9.15 -2.62
C PRO A 49 9.59 7.87 -3.06
N GLY A 50 10.00 7.27 -4.17
CA GLY A 50 9.34 6.09 -4.76
C GLY A 50 9.46 4.78 -3.97
N ALA A 51 10.09 4.79 -2.80
CA ALA A 51 10.19 3.64 -1.91
C ALA A 51 9.07 3.66 -0.85
N VAL A 52 8.28 2.58 -0.78
CA VAL A 52 7.24 2.39 0.24
C VAL A 52 7.23 0.93 0.71
N THR A 53 6.97 0.71 2.00
CA THR A 53 6.81 -0.62 2.58
C THR A 53 5.43 -0.74 3.19
N VAL A 54 4.70 -1.77 2.79
CA VAL A 54 3.32 -2.03 3.21
C VAL A 54 3.30 -3.33 4.00
N ALA A 55 2.67 -3.32 5.17
CA ALA A 55 2.55 -4.50 6.02
C ALA A 55 1.09 -4.72 6.43
N TRP A 56 0.61 -5.95 6.30
CA TRP A 56 -0.67 -6.36 6.84
C TRP A 56 -0.52 -6.91 8.25
N LYS A 57 -1.53 -6.66 9.08
CA LYS A 57 -1.65 -7.23 10.41
C LYS A 57 -3.03 -7.84 10.63
N ALA A 58 -3.11 -9.05 11.15
CA ALA A 58 -4.32 -9.65 11.68
C ALA A 58 -4.18 -9.67 13.21
N ASP A 59 -5.06 -8.95 13.91
CA ASP A 59 -5.09 -8.90 15.38
C ASP A 59 -3.72 -8.59 16.01
N GLY A 60 -3.00 -7.65 15.39
CA GLY A 60 -1.66 -7.22 15.80
C GLY A 60 -0.50 -8.07 15.26
N SER A 61 -0.77 -9.25 14.71
CA SER A 61 0.25 -10.16 14.16
C SER A 61 0.48 -9.90 12.66
N PRO A 62 1.75 -9.90 12.17
CA PRO A 62 2.05 -9.65 10.77
C PRO A 62 1.50 -10.75 9.85
N VAL A 63 0.95 -10.36 8.71
CA VAL A 63 0.48 -11.24 7.65
C VAL A 63 1.35 -11.01 6.41
N THR A 64 1.98 -12.07 5.93
CA THR A 64 2.85 -12.05 4.74
C THR A 64 2.43 -13.07 3.69
N GLN A 65 1.67 -14.10 4.07
CA GLN A 65 1.18 -15.11 3.15
C GLN A 65 0.01 -14.56 2.32
N GLY A 66 0.08 -14.75 0.99
CA GLY A 66 -0.94 -14.27 0.06
C GLY A 66 -0.93 -12.76 -0.16
N VAL A 67 0.10 -12.06 0.35
CA VAL A 67 0.26 -10.62 0.17
C VAL A 67 0.98 -10.31 -1.13
N GLU A 68 0.35 -9.52 -2.00
CA GLU A 68 0.92 -9.13 -3.29
C GLU A 68 1.06 -7.61 -3.37
N THR A 69 2.29 -7.12 -3.53
CA THR A 69 2.58 -5.67 -3.65
C THR A 69 3.04 -5.33 -5.05
N THR A 70 2.41 -4.34 -5.68
CA THR A 70 2.85 -3.84 -6.98
C THR A 70 4.08 -2.95 -6.85
N LYS A 71 4.91 -2.94 -7.89
CA LYS A 71 6.05 -2.02 -7.96
C LYS A 71 5.52 -0.58 -8.05
N PRO A 72 6.05 0.36 -7.24
CA PRO A 72 5.69 1.76 -7.34
C PRO A 72 5.83 2.30 -8.76
N SER A 73 4.78 2.95 -9.27
CA SER A 73 4.78 3.60 -10.58
C SER A 73 4.67 5.12 -10.41
N LYS A 74 5.39 5.85 -11.25
CA LYS A 74 5.40 7.32 -11.21
C LYS A 74 4.12 7.86 -11.87
N GLN A 75 3.40 8.72 -11.18
CA GLN A 75 2.19 9.39 -11.63
C GLN A 75 2.52 10.71 -12.34
N SER A 76 1.54 11.27 -13.07
CA SER A 76 1.68 12.53 -13.82
C SER A 76 2.07 13.74 -12.95
N ASN A 77 1.79 13.68 -11.65
CA ASN A 77 2.12 14.72 -10.67
C ASN A 77 3.52 14.55 -10.03
N ASN A 78 4.39 13.73 -10.63
CA ASN A 78 5.74 13.41 -10.17
C ASN A 78 5.84 12.70 -8.81
N LYS A 79 4.74 12.15 -8.31
CA LYS A 79 4.70 11.28 -7.14
C LYS A 79 4.52 9.83 -7.57
N TYR A 80 4.51 8.92 -6.61
CA TYR A 80 4.39 7.49 -6.84
C TYR A 80 3.06 6.94 -6.34
N ALA A 81 2.59 5.87 -7.01
CA ALA A 81 1.48 5.06 -6.58
C ALA A 81 1.86 3.57 -6.56
N ALA A 82 1.26 2.83 -5.65
CA ALA A 82 1.39 1.40 -5.50
C ALA A 82 0.07 0.82 -4.97
N SER A 83 -0.08 -0.49 -5.09
CA SER A 83 -1.21 -1.25 -4.54
C SER A 83 -0.69 -2.48 -3.83
N ASN A 84 -1.42 -2.92 -2.82
CA ASN A 84 -1.13 -4.12 -2.08
C ASN A 84 -2.43 -4.87 -1.78
N ALA A 85 -2.48 -6.16 -2.07
CA ALA A 85 -3.62 -7.04 -1.79
C ALA A 85 -3.19 -8.20 -0.89
#